data_AF-A0A7W1NSI3-F1
#
_entry.id   AF-A0A7W1NSI3-F1
#
_cell.length_a   1.000
_cell.length_b   1.000
_cell.length_c   1.000
_cell.angle_alpha   90.00
_cell.angle_beta   90.00
_cell.angle_gamma   90.00
#
_symmetry.space_group_name_H-M   'P 1'
#
loop_
_entity.id
_entity.type
_entity.pdbx_description
1 polymer ?
#
loop_
_entity_poly.entity_id
_entity_poly.type
_entity_poly.pdbx_seq_one_letter_code
_entity_poly.pdbx_strand_id
1 'polypeptide(L)'
;MPTQVNAGDSVALSLEIANRGRKPVNFANAVITTQNADITSGETTYLGPVQSNDQTTLDASFTPVSEGPVVITVTFNYTDDLNRPQTIVQTYNLDAAAAPPPIDFGTPPPDFGNNGQPEEPTLSSRDLLGHALLGLLGLGS
;
A
#
# COMPACT_ATOMS: atom_id res chain seq x y z
N MET A 1 9.22 11.10 -8.42
CA MET A 1 9.05 9.78 -7.77
C MET A 1 10.41 9.23 -7.40
N PRO A 2 10.51 8.44 -6.31
CA PRO A 2 11.75 7.77 -5.95
C PRO A 2 12.12 6.70 -6.99
N THR A 3 13.41 6.50 -7.21
CA THR A 3 13.94 5.46 -8.11
C THR A 3 14.08 4.10 -7.43
N GLN A 4 14.03 4.08 -6.09
CA GLN A 4 14.13 2.87 -5.27
C GLN A 4 13.16 2.96 -4.09
N VAL A 5 12.52 1.84 -3.75
CA VAL A 5 11.57 1.67 -2.64
C VAL A 5 11.83 0.31 -1.97
N ASN A 6 11.25 0.03 -0.80
CA ASN A 6 11.35 -1.31 -0.21
C ASN A 6 10.10 -2.14 -0.53
N ALA A 7 10.28 -3.45 -0.68
CA ALA A 7 9.17 -4.39 -0.76
C ALA A 7 8.32 -4.36 0.53
N GLY A 8 7.00 -4.36 0.38
CA GLY A 8 6.06 -4.29 1.50
C GLY A 8 5.76 -2.88 2.03
N ASP A 9 6.57 -1.88 1.69
CA ASP A 9 6.31 -0.49 2.07
C ASP A 9 5.32 0.17 1.10
N SER A 10 4.33 0.88 1.64
CA SER A 10 3.37 1.63 0.82
C SER A 10 3.99 2.90 0.25
N VAL A 11 3.83 3.09 -1.06
CA VAL A 11 4.40 4.20 -1.83
C VAL A 11 3.27 5.05 -2.39
N ALA A 12 3.35 6.37 -2.18
CA ALA A 12 2.43 7.34 -2.76
C ALA A 12 2.91 7.82 -4.13
N LEU A 13 1.98 7.86 -5.08
CA LEU A 13 2.12 8.39 -6.42
C LEU A 13 1.33 9.68 -6.52
N SER A 14 1.97 10.79 -6.90
CA SER A 14 1.28 12.02 -7.25
C SER A 14 1.81 12.54 -8.58
N LEU A 15 0.89 12.76 -9.53
CA LEU A 15 1.17 13.20 -10.89
C LEU A 15 0.41 14.48 -11.18
N GLU A 16 1.13 15.52 -11.61
CA GLU A 16 0.54 16.75 -12.11
C GLU A 16 0.29 16.63 -13.62
N ILE A 17 -0.95 16.86 -14.03
CA ILE A 17 -1.36 16.88 -15.42
C ILE A 17 -1.70 18.32 -15.81
N ALA A 18 -0.85 18.92 -16.63
CA ALA A 18 -1.03 20.29 -17.10
C ALA A 18 -1.49 20.32 -18.57
N ASN A 19 -2.56 21.06 -18.86
CA ASN A 19 -2.99 21.30 -20.23
C ASN A 19 -2.24 22.51 -20.81
N ARG A 20 -1.22 22.24 -21.63
CA ARG A 20 -0.45 23.27 -22.36
C ARG A 20 -1.06 23.66 -23.71
N GLY A 21 -2.24 23.14 -24.04
CA GLY A 21 -2.98 23.46 -25.25
C GLY A 21 -3.80 24.76 -25.13
N ARG A 22 -4.34 25.22 -26.25
CA ARG A 22 -5.21 26.42 -26.34
C ARG A 22 -6.69 26.14 -26.06
N LYS A 23 -7.10 24.87 -26.04
CA LYS A 23 -8.48 24.43 -25.83
C LYS A 23 -8.55 23.57 -24.56
N PRO A 24 -9.72 23.48 -23.89
CA PRO A 24 -9.93 22.52 -22.82
C PRO A 24 -9.75 21.09 -23.33
N VAL A 25 -9.22 20.22 -22.48
CA VAL A 25 -9.11 18.77 -22.75
C VAL A 25 -10.07 18.05 -21.81
N ASN A 26 -10.93 17.20 -22.36
CA ASN A 26 -11.89 16.44 -21.56
C ASN A 26 -11.31 15.07 -21.19
N PHE A 27 -10.72 14.93 -20.01
CA PHE A 27 -10.28 13.63 -19.53
C PHE A 27 -11.48 12.84 -19.00
N ALA A 28 -11.58 11.58 -19.42
CA ALA A 28 -12.54 10.62 -18.88
C ALA A 28 -11.99 10.04 -17.58
N ASN A 29 -10.89 9.28 -17.67
CA ASN A 29 -10.25 8.69 -16.50
C ASN A 29 -8.75 8.48 -16.74
N ALA A 30 -8.03 8.28 -15.64
CA ALA A 30 -6.73 7.65 -15.64
C ALA A 30 -6.85 6.26 -15.04
N VAL A 31 -6.21 5.27 -15.67
CA VAL A 31 -6.13 3.89 -15.18
C VAL A 31 -4.68 3.57 -14.92
N ILE A 32 -4.38 3.08 -13.72
CA ILE A 32 -3.06 2.66 -13.29
C ILE A 32 -3.02 1.14 -13.30
N THR A 33 -1.97 0.58 -13.88
CA THR A 33 -1.65 -0.84 -13.78
C THR A 33 -0.22 -1.02 -13.32
N THR A 34 0.04 -2.12 -12.63
CA THR A 34 1.34 -2.38 -12.01
C THR A 34 1.83 -3.79 -12.33
N GLN A 35 3.15 -3.95 -12.35
CA GLN A 35 3.84 -5.23 -12.34
C GLN A 35 4.74 -5.27 -11.11
N ASN A 36 4.67 -6.35 -10.33
CA ASN A 36 5.38 -6.52 -9.05
C ASN A 36 4.99 -5.49 -7.96
N ALA A 37 3.77 -4.95 -8.02
CA ALA A 37 3.19 -4.13 -6.97
C ALA A 37 1.67 -4.29 -6.95
N ASP A 38 1.07 -4.18 -5.77
CA ASP A 38 -0.38 -4.14 -5.57
C ASP A 38 -0.83 -2.69 -5.43
N ILE A 39 -1.83 -2.29 -6.22
CA ILE A 39 -2.42 -0.95 -6.13
C ILE A 39 -3.31 -0.92 -4.89
N THR A 40 -3.00 0.00 -3.97
CA THR A 40 -3.73 0.16 -2.71
C THR A 40 -4.80 1.25 -2.82
N SER A 41 -4.60 2.26 -3.68
CA SER A 41 -5.60 3.27 -3.99
C SER A 41 -5.37 3.90 -5.37
N GLY A 42 -6.42 4.49 -5.96
CA GLY A 42 -6.30 5.29 -7.18
C GLY A 42 -6.10 4.48 -8.48
N GLU A 43 -6.49 3.20 -8.51
CA GLU A 43 -6.40 2.35 -9.71
C GLU A 43 -7.14 2.95 -10.90
N THR A 44 -8.32 3.54 -10.68
CA THR A 44 -9.05 4.30 -11.68
C THR A 44 -9.55 5.60 -11.08
N THR A 45 -9.16 6.73 -11.68
CA THR A 45 -9.48 8.07 -11.19
C THR A 45 -10.13 8.90 -12.30
N TYR A 46 -11.28 9.50 -12.01
CA TYR A 46 -11.90 10.49 -12.88
C TYR A 46 -11.17 11.83 -12.77
N LEU A 47 -10.74 12.40 -13.89
CA LEU A 47 -9.98 13.66 -13.92
C LEU A 47 -10.80 14.86 -14.38
N GLY A 48 -11.86 14.63 -15.15
CA GLY A 48 -12.72 15.68 -15.69
C GLY A 48 -12.03 16.60 -16.71
N PRO A 49 -12.71 17.70 -17.10
CA PRO A 49 -12.17 18.65 -18.06
C PRO A 49 -11.09 19.54 -17.44
N VAL A 50 -9.93 19.63 -18.09
CA VAL A 50 -8.82 20.51 -17.71
C VAL A 50 -8.77 21.69 -18.69
N GLN A 51 -8.95 22.91 -18.16
CA GLN A 51 -8.97 24.12 -18.96
C GLN A 51 -7.61 24.44 -19.59
N SER A 52 -7.59 25.33 -20.58
CA SER A 52 -6.33 25.76 -21.21
C SER A 52 -5.44 26.48 -20.18
N ASN A 53 -4.18 26.06 -20.10
CA ASN A 53 -3.19 26.53 -19.11
C ASN A 53 -3.55 26.22 -17.66
N ASP A 54 -4.45 25.27 -17.43
CA ASP A 54 -4.81 24.78 -16.11
C ASP A 54 -4.14 23.41 -15.85
N GLN A 55 -4.22 22.97 -14.60
CA GLN A 55 -3.64 21.71 -14.15
C GLN A 55 -4.56 20.97 -13.18
N THR A 56 -4.43 19.65 -13.17
CA THR A 56 -5.08 18.75 -12.21
C THR A 56 -4.09 17.75 -11.66
N THR A 57 -4.46 17.03 -10.60
CA THR A 57 -3.61 16.01 -9.98
C THR A 57 -4.25 14.63 -10.09
N LEU A 58 -3.39 13.62 -10.24
CA LEU A 58 -3.72 12.22 -10.08
C LEU A 58 -2.91 11.70 -8.90
N ASP A 59 -3.62 11.25 -7.87
CA ASP A 59 -3.04 10.66 -6.68
C ASP A 59 -3.42 9.18 -6.59
N ALA A 60 -2.43 8.34 -6.26
CA ALA A 60 -2.60 6.90 -6.09
C ALA A 60 -1.59 6.36 -5.07
N SER A 61 -1.77 5.13 -4.64
CA SER A 61 -0.78 4.44 -3.83
C SER A 61 -0.66 2.98 -4.23
N PHE A 62 0.56 2.45 -4.12
CA PHE A 62 0.87 1.07 -4.45
C PHE A 62 1.89 0.52 -3.45
N THR A 63 1.91 -0.80 -3.31
CA THR A 63 2.83 -1.50 -2.41
C THR A 63 3.57 -2.56 -3.23
N PRO A 64 4.90 -2.47 -3.37
CA PRO A 64 5.68 -3.49 -4.08
C PRO A 64 5.57 -4.85 -3.38
N VAL A 65 5.39 -5.91 -4.17
CA VAL A 65 5.12 -7.27 -3.64
C VAL A 65 6.41 -8.00 -3.31
N SER A 66 7.43 -7.87 -4.15
CA SER A 66 8.72 -8.55 -3.99
C SER A 66 9.89 -7.69 -4.45
N GLU A 67 11.09 -8.08 -4.06
CA GLU A 67 12.33 -7.42 -4.51
C GLU A 67 12.50 -7.51 -6.05
N GLY A 68 13.13 -6.48 -6.63
CA GLY A 68 13.41 -6.38 -8.05
C GLY A 68 12.58 -5.31 -8.77
N PRO A 69 12.51 -5.36 -10.12
CA PRO A 69 11.92 -4.29 -10.91
C PRO A 69 10.41 -4.20 -10.69
N VAL A 70 9.93 -2.97 -10.56
CA VAL A 70 8.51 -2.63 -10.48
C VAL A 70 8.18 -1.70 -11.63
N VAL A 71 7.12 -2.03 -12.36
CA VAL A 71 6.65 -1.25 -13.52
C VAL A 71 5.28 -0.70 -13.20
N ILE A 72 5.10 0.61 -13.38
CA ILE A 72 3.82 1.30 -13.22
C ILE A 72 3.45 1.88 -14.57
N THR A 73 2.29 1.53 -15.08
CA THR A 73 1.76 2.08 -16.33
C THR A 73 0.51 2.90 -16.01
N VAL A 74 0.54 4.17 -16.38
CA VAL A 74 -0.56 5.11 -16.23
C VAL A 74 -1.15 5.41 -17.60
N THR A 75 -2.43 5.13 -17.76
CA THR A 75 -3.17 5.27 -19.01
C THR A 75 -4.21 6.36 -18.85
N PHE A 76 -3.99 7.52 -19.46
CA PHE A 76 -4.94 8.64 -19.48
C PHE A 76 -5.86 8.53 -20.68
N ASN A 77 -7.16 8.44 -20.45
CA ASN A 77 -8.17 8.42 -21.50
C ASN A 77 -8.85 9.80 -21.59
N TYR A 78 -8.89 10.37 -22.78
CA TYR A 78 -9.46 11.70 -23.00
C TYR A 78 -10.15 11.79 -24.37
N THR A 79 -10.95 12.81 -24.57
CA THR A 79 -11.59 13.11 -25.86
C THR A 79 -10.91 14.32 -26.50
N ASP A 80 -10.49 14.19 -27.76
CA ASP A 80 -9.89 15.29 -28.53
C ASP A 80 -10.93 16.30 -29.03
N ASP A 81 -10.47 17.35 -29.72
CA ASP A 81 -11.34 18.42 -30.23
C ASP A 81 -12.21 18.00 -31.43
N LEU A 82 -12.01 16.79 -31.94
CA LEU A 82 -12.83 16.15 -32.97
C LEU A 82 -13.82 15.14 -32.35
N ASN A 83 -14.00 15.16 -31.02
CA ASN A 83 -14.83 14.24 -30.27
C ASN A 83 -14.42 12.77 -30.41
N ARG A 84 -13.13 12.49 -30.60
CA ARG A 84 -12.62 11.12 -30.69
C ARG A 84 -11.92 10.73 -29.39
N PRO A 85 -12.16 9.52 -28.86
CA PRO A 85 -11.42 9.01 -27.72
C PRO A 85 -9.95 8.80 -28.09
N GLN A 86 -9.07 9.23 -27.20
CA GLN A 86 -7.62 9.18 -27.30
C GLN A 86 -7.02 8.67 -25.99
N THR A 87 -5.79 8.17 -26.07
CA THR A 87 -5.09 7.62 -24.92
C THR A 87 -3.65 8.11 -24.87
N ILE A 88 -3.19 8.51 -23.69
CA ILE A 88 -1.77 8.76 -23.39
C ILE A 88 -1.31 7.71 -22.40
N VAL A 89 -0.23 7.00 -22.73
CA VAL A 89 0.36 5.98 -21.86
C VAL A 89 1.70 6.50 -21.34
N GLN A 90 1.90 6.43 -20.03
CA GLN A 90 3.16 6.74 -19.36
C GLN A 90 3.61 5.54 -18.54
N THR A 91 4.87 5.16 -18.67
CA THR A 91 5.45 4.03 -17.93
C THR A 91 6.57 4.52 -17.03
N TYR A 92 6.50 4.16 -15.76
CA TYR A 92 7.52 4.44 -14.75
C TYR A 92 8.14 3.13 -14.29
N ASN A 93 9.47 3.10 -14.24
CA ASN A 93 10.22 1.95 -13.77
C ASN A 93 10.95 2.36 -12.49
N LEU A 94 10.87 1.50 -11.47
CA LEU A 94 11.56 1.65 -10.21
C LEU A 94 12.04 0.29 -9.72
N ASP A 95 12.91 0.29 -8.71
CA ASP A 95 13.46 -0.94 -8.14
C ASP A 95 13.00 -1.10 -6.68
N ALA A 96 12.49 -2.29 -6.35
CA ALA A 96 12.14 -2.66 -4.98
C ALA A 96 13.31 -3.40 -4.32
N ALA A 97 13.86 -2.84 -3.26
CA ALA A 97 14.83 -3.50 -2.40
C ALA A 97 14.13 -4.42 -1.39
N ALA A 98 14.84 -5.42 -0.88
CA ALA A 98 14.37 -6.19 0.26
C ALA A 98 14.07 -5.29 1.46
N ALA A 99 13.00 -5.62 2.21
CA ALA A 99 12.70 -4.94 3.45
C ALA A 99 13.88 -5.06 4.43
N PRO A 100 14.20 -4.01 5.20
CA PRO A 100 15.23 -4.10 6.23
C PRO A 100 14.91 -5.24 7.20
N PRO A 101 15.93 -5.98 7.68
CA PRO A 101 15.70 -6.98 8.70
C PRO A 101 15.07 -6.32 9.93
N PRO A 102 14.17 -7.03 10.65
CA PRO A 102 13.66 -6.54 11.92
C PRO A 102 14.83 -6.18 12.83
N ILE A 103 14.77 -5.01 13.47
CA ILE A 103 15.75 -4.65 14.48
C ILE A 103 15.58 -5.67 15.62
N ASP A 104 16.58 -6.53 15.79
CA ASP A 104 16.68 -7.40 16.96
C ASP A 104 16.97 -6.51 18.16
N PHE A 105 15.94 -6.26 18.98
CA PHE A 105 16.07 -5.51 20.23
C PHE A 105 16.83 -6.29 21.31
N GLY A 106 17.37 -7.47 20.97
CA GLY A 106 17.93 -8.42 21.91
C GLY A 106 16.82 -9.02 22.77
N THR A 107 17.01 -10.26 23.18
CA THR A 107 16.34 -10.72 24.40
C THR A 107 16.77 -9.78 25.53
N PRO A 108 15.85 -9.25 26.37
CA PRO A 108 16.23 -8.55 27.59
C PRO A 108 17.27 -9.39 28.32
N PRO A 109 18.35 -8.78 28.86
CA PRO A 109 19.32 -9.52 29.65
C PRO A 109 18.57 -10.38 30.68
N PRO A 110 18.96 -11.65 30.88
CA PRO A 110 18.37 -12.45 31.94
C PRO A 110 18.45 -11.66 33.25
N ASP A 111 17.29 -11.46 33.87
CA ASP A 111 17.16 -10.73 35.12
C ASP A 111 17.87 -11.51 36.23
N PHE A 112 19.15 -11.22 36.43
CA PHE A 112 19.92 -11.70 37.58
C PHE A 112 19.68 -10.75 38.75
N GLY A 113 18.43 -10.66 39.24
CA GLY A 113 18.08 -9.59 40.15
C GLY A 113 16.73 -9.65 40.84
N ASN A 114 16.54 -10.68 41.69
CA ASN A 114 15.85 -10.55 42.99
C ASN A 114 14.31 -10.65 43.02
N ASN A 115 13.84 -11.75 43.61
CA ASN A 115 12.61 -11.90 44.39
C ASN A 115 11.26 -11.53 43.75
N GLY A 116 10.64 -12.56 43.16
CA GLY A 116 9.23 -12.89 43.40
C GLY A 116 8.16 -11.92 42.88
N GLN A 117 7.76 -12.07 41.61
CA GLN A 117 6.39 -11.78 41.17
C GLN A 117 6.06 -12.67 39.96
N PRO A 118 4.82 -13.20 39.82
CA PRO A 118 4.57 -14.41 39.05
C PRO A 118 4.62 -14.18 37.55
N GLU A 119 5.24 -15.13 36.87
CA GLU A 119 5.21 -15.31 35.42
C GLU A 119 3.75 -15.33 34.94
N GLU A 120 3.44 -14.52 33.92
CA GLU A 120 2.17 -14.67 33.21
C GLU A 120 2.11 -16.09 32.63
N PRO A 121 1.10 -16.90 32.97
CA PRO A 121 1.08 -18.28 32.58
C PRO A 121 0.86 -18.36 31.07
N THR A 122 1.86 -18.86 30.34
CA THR A 122 1.67 -19.36 28.98
C THR A 122 0.76 -20.57 29.07
N LEU A 123 -0.54 -20.37 28.87
CA LEU A 123 -1.56 -21.42 28.93
C LEU A 123 -1.26 -22.48 27.88
N SER A 124 -0.66 -23.58 28.33
CA SER A 124 -0.39 -24.75 27.52
C SER A 124 -1.70 -25.48 27.26
N SER A 125 -1.88 -26.11 26.10
CA SER A 125 -3.15 -26.75 25.70
C SER A 125 -3.66 -27.83 26.66
N ARG A 126 -2.82 -28.30 27.60
CA ARG A 126 -3.19 -29.21 28.69
C ARG A 126 -3.87 -28.51 29.88
N ASP A 127 -3.57 -27.25 30.15
CA ASP A 127 -4.21 -26.47 31.24
C ASP A 127 -5.63 -26.02 30.87
N LEU A 128 -5.88 -25.78 29.58
CA LEU A 128 -7.22 -25.48 29.06
C LEU A 128 -8.19 -26.66 29.21
N LEU A 129 -7.71 -27.90 29.09
CA LEU A 129 -8.53 -29.10 29.30
C LEU A 129 -8.93 -29.28 30.78
N GLY A 130 -8.04 -28.93 31.71
CA GLY A 130 -8.34 -28.93 33.14
C GLY A 130 -9.42 -27.91 33.51
N HIS A 131 -9.30 -26.68 33.02
CA HIS A 131 -10.29 -25.64 33.28
C HIS A 131 -11.63 -25.85 32.57
N ALA A 132 -11.64 -26.47 31.39
CA ALA A 132 -12.88 -26.83 30.70
C ALA A 132 -13.69 -27.89 31.46
N LEU A 133 -13.04 -28.88 32.08
CA LEU A 133 -13.73 -29.88 32.92
C LEU A 133 -14.22 -29.29 34.25
N LEU A 134 -13.45 -28.38 34.86
CA LEU A 134 -13.85 -27.66 36.07
C LEU A 134 -15.01 -26.68 35.82
N GLY A 135 -15.08 -26.05 34.65
CA GLY A 135 -16.17 -25.15 34.26
C GLY A 135 -17.51 -25.85 34.00
N LEU A 136 -17.50 -27.14 33.64
CA LEU A 136 -18.72 -27.92 33.38
C LEU A 136 -19.33 -28.55 34.64
N LEU A 137 -18.63 -28.51 35.78
CA LEU A 137 -19.09 -29.09 37.06
C LEU A 137 -19.41 -28.05 38.14
N GLY A 138 -19.21 -26.75 37.88
CA GLY A 138 -19.42 -25.66 38.83
C GLY A 138 -20.71 -24.87 38.60
N LEU A 139 -21.86 -25.51 38.78
CA LEU A 139 -23.15 -24.83 38.94
C LEU A 139 -23.21 -24.16 40.32
N GLY A 140 -23.38 -22.83 40.32
CA GLY A 140 -24.00 -22.08 41.42
C GLY A 140 -23.06 -21.54 42.47
N SER A 141 -22.65 -20.28 42.31
CA SER A 141 -22.97 -19.11 43.16
C SER A 141 -22.06 -17.95 42.78
#